data_AF-A0A1W5ZV01-F1
#
_entry.id   AF-A0A1W5ZV01-F1
#
_cell.length_a   1.000
_cell.length_b   1.000
_cell.length_c   1.000
_cell.angle_alpha   90.00
_cell.angle_beta   90.00
_cell.angle_gamma   90.00
#
_symmetry.space_group_name_H-M   'P 1'
#
loop_
_entity.id
_entity.type
_entity.pdbx_description
1 polymer ?
#
loop_
_entity_poly.entity_id
_entity_poly.type
_entity_poly.pdbx_seq_one_letter_code
_entity_poly.pdbx_strand_id
1 'polypeptide(L)'
;MNYELVYRLILLVVILYIVFVVFQMKVSPAKHFRLRNIFNSEPIIVMTNGRILEKELRKVRYNVDELISQLRKKDVFHLSEVESAILETDGSLSVLKKTDLSHYSFRNSLKGKAAREHPQIVVIEGNILDFSLKVIGKDKRWLTRTLRKNGIENLSNIMVAQVDPLGNFYIDTRTDLISFTSNE
;
A
#
# COMPACT_ATOMS: atom_id res chain seq x y z
N MET A 1 57.63 -3.64 -14.54
CA MET A 1 56.22 -3.97 -14.27
C MET A 1 55.38 -3.36 -15.37
N ASN A 2 54.68 -4.16 -16.17
CA ASN A 2 53.93 -3.66 -17.34
C ASN A 2 52.68 -2.93 -16.86
N TYR A 3 52.77 -1.61 -16.72
CA TYR A 3 51.67 -0.75 -16.28
C TYR A 3 50.42 -0.93 -17.15
N GLU A 4 50.60 -1.18 -18.46
CA GLU A 4 49.52 -1.55 -19.38
C GLU A 4 48.71 -2.78 -18.94
N LEU A 5 49.39 -3.82 -18.45
CA LEU A 5 48.73 -5.03 -17.95
C LEU A 5 47.95 -4.73 -16.66
N VAL A 6 48.52 -3.90 -15.78
CA VAL A 6 47.90 -3.49 -14.52
C VAL A 6 46.63 -2.68 -14.76
N TYR A 7 46.67 -1.69 -15.66
CA TYR A 7 45.48 -0.89 -16.00
C TYR A 7 44.37 -1.74 -16.63
N ARG A 8 44.71 -2.68 -17.51
CA ARG A 8 43.73 -3.61 -18.11
C ARG A 8 43.07 -4.51 -17.07
N LEU A 9 43.84 -4.99 -16.08
CA LEU A 9 43.31 -5.80 -14.99
C LEU A 9 42.38 -5.00 -14.08
N ILE A 10 42.77 -3.77 -13.71
CA ILE A 10 41.94 -2.88 -12.90
C ILE A 10 40.63 -2.56 -13.63
N LEU A 11 40.69 -2.22 -14.93
CA LEU A 11 39.51 -1.94 -15.74
C LEU A 11 38.55 -3.14 -15.79
N LEU A 12 39.09 -4.35 -15.98
CA LEU A 12 38.30 -5.58 -16.02
C LEU A 12 37.59 -5.85 -14.68
N VAL A 13 38.28 -5.64 -13.55
CA VAL A 13 37.68 -5.78 -12.21
C VAL A 13 36.57 -4.75 -11.99
N VAL A 14 36.76 -3.49 -12.41
CA VAL A 14 35.74 -2.44 -12.30
C VAL A 14 34.51 -2.78 -13.14
N ILE A 15 34.71 -3.24 -14.38
CA ILE A 15 33.59 -3.65 -15.26
C ILE A 15 32.83 -4.83 -14.64
N LEU A 16 33.53 -5.85 -14.15
CA LEU A 16 32.90 -7.01 -13.51
C LEU A 16 32.12 -6.60 -12.24
N TYR A 17 32.65 -5.65 -11.46
CA TYR A 17 31.96 -5.10 -10.30
C TYR A 17 30.68 -4.37 -10.69
N ILE A 18 30.72 -3.50 -11.72
CA ILE A 18 29.53 -2.79 -12.22
C ILE A 18 28.48 -3.77 -12.72
N VAL A 19 28.87 -4.79 -13.49
CA VAL A 19 27.96 -5.84 -13.99
C VAL A 19 27.32 -6.60 -12.83
N PHE A 20 28.10 -6.94 -11.80
CA PHE A 20 27.60 -7.59 -10.59
C PHE A 20 26.55 -6.72 -9.88
N VAL A 21 26.81 -5.43 -9.68
CA VAL A 21 25.85 -4.50 -9.06
C VAL A 21 24.55 -4.41 -9.88
N VAL A 22 24.65 -4.24 -11.20
CA VAL A 22 23.47 -4.17 -12.09
C VAL A 22 22.67 -5.47 -12.09
N PHE A 23 23.35 -6.62 -12.04
CA PHE A 23 22.71 -7.92 -11.94
C PHE A 23 21.93 -8.06 -10.62
N GLN A 24 22.52 -7.66 -9.50
CA GLN A 24 21.85 -7.67 -8.20
C GLN A 24 20.60 -6.78 -8.19
N MET A 25 20.61 -5.62 -8.89
CA MET A 25 19.43 -4.77 -9.02
C MET A 25 18.31 -5.43 -9.85
N LYS A 26 18.65 -6.15 -10.93
CA LYS A 26 17.65 -6.80 -11.81
C LYS A 26 17.02 -8.06 -11.21
N VAL A 27 17.75 -8.82 -10.41
CA VAL A 27 17.28 -10.09 -9.83
C VAL A 27 16.52 -9.89 -8.50
N SER A 28 16.51 -8.67 -7.96
CA SER A 28 16.01 -8.40 -6.60
C SER A 28 14.60 -7.80 -6.42
N PRO A 29 13.71 -7.57 -7.41
CA PRO A 29 12.37 -7.09 -7.09
C PRO A 29 11.60 -8.05 -6.17
N ALA A 30 11.71 -9.36 -6.43
CA ALA A 30 11.01 -10.39 -5.66
C ALA A 30 11.63 -10.68 -4.28
N LYS A 31 12.95 -10.51 -4.13
CA LYS A 31 13.66 -10.67 -2.84
C LYS A 31 13.50 -9.44 -1.95
N HIS A 32 13.40 -8.25 -2.53
CA HIS A 32 13.18 -7.02 -1.78
C HIS A 32 11.79 -6.95 -1.14
N PHE A 33 10.74 -7.56 -1.70
CA PHE A 33 9.45 -7.64 -0.99
C PHE A 33 9.53 -8.45 0.32
N ARG A 34 10.25 -9.57 0.33
CA ARG A 34 10.41 -10.40 1.54
C ARG A 34 11.32 -9.77 2.59
N LEU A 35 12.38 -9.07 2.19
CA LEU A 35 13.21 -8.29 3.12
C LEU A 35 12.48 -7.03 3.63
N ARG A 36 11.65 -6.41 2.79
CA ARG A 36 10.74 -5.32 3.18
C ARG A 36 9.79 -5.81 4.27
N ASN A 37 9.21 -7.00 4.17
CA ASN A 37 8.36 -7.59 5.23
C ASN A 37 8.98 -7.76 6.62
N ILE A 38 10.30 -7.75 6.78
CA ILE A 38 10.96 -7.85 8.10
C ILE A 38 11.21 -6.45 8.70
N PHE A 39 11.34 -5.42 7.84
CA PHE A 39 11.46 -4.01 8.19
C PHE A 39 10.15 -3.22 8.03
N ASN A 40 9.05 -3.89 7.69
CA ASN A 40 7.74 -3.27 7.46
C ASN A 40 7.14 -2.86 8.80
N SER A 41 7.27 -1.58 9.14
CA SER A 41 6.19 -0.87 9.81
C SER A 41 4.92 -1.11 8.99
N GLU A 42 3.89 -1.72 9.55
CA GLU A 42 2.58 -1.74 8.89
C GLU A 42 1.96 -0.35 9.07
N PRO A 43 1.30 0.23 8.04
CA PRO A 43 0.54 1.46 8.23
C PRO A 43 -0.45 1.29 9.38
N ILE A 44 -0.51 2.27 10.27
CA ILE A 44 -1.25 2.16 11.52
C ILE A 44 -2.30 3.25 11.61
N ILE A 45 -3.53 2.88 11.98
CA ILE A 45 -4.57 3.87 12.25
C ILE A 45 -4.21 4.56 13.56
N VAL A 46 -4.00 5.86 13.50
CA VAL A 46 -3.62 6.70 14.67
C VAL A 46 -4.77 7.57 15.16
N MET A 47 -5.83 7.71 14.36
CA MET A 47 -7.01 8.48 14.71
C MET A 47 -8.24 7.92 14.01
N THR A 48 -9.38 7.85 14.68
CA THR A 48 -10.66 7.49 14.07
C THR A 48 -11.82 8.27 14.70
N ASN A 49 -12.82 8.64 13.90
CA ASN A 49 -14.05 9.30 14.35
C ASN A 49 -13.77 10.56 15.20
N GLY A 50 -12.77 11.35 14.83
CA GLY A 50 -12.35 12.52 15.58
C GLY A 50 -11.57 12.24 16.88
N ARG A 51 -11.25 10.98 17.18
CA ARG A 51 -10.57 10.56 18.41
C ARG A 51 -9.17 10.01 18.12
N ILE A 52 -8.18 10.53 18.83
CA ILE A 52 -6.78 10.09 18.73
C ILE A 52 -6.61 8.74 19.44
N LEU A 53 -5.95 7.80 18.77
CA LEU A 53 -5.65 6.47 19.29
C LEU A 53 -4.26 6.47 19.96
N GLU A 54 -4.19 6.99 21.18
CA GLU A 54 -2.92 7.18 21.91
C GLU A 54 -2.08 5.91 22.07
N LYS A 55 -2.75 4.75 22.22
CA LYS A 55 -2.06 3.46 22.32
C LYS A 55 -1.27 3.15 21.05
N GLU A 56 -1.84 3.47 19.89
CA GLU A 56 -1.21 3.22 18.59
C GLU A 56 -0.08 4.24 18.37
N LEU A 57 -0.31 5.52 18.66
CA LEU A 57 0.74 6.55 18.66
C LEU A 57 1.97 6.17 19.49
N ARG A 58 1.77 5.63 20.70
CA ARG A 58 2.87 5.17 21.55
C ARG A 58 3.65 4.00 20.96
N LYS A 59 2.98 3.05 20.28
CA LYS A 59 3.66 1.91 19.64
C LYS A 59 4.62 2.36 18.55
N VAL A 60 4.22 3.37 17.79
CA VAL A 60 5.04 3.93 16.69
C VAL A 60 5.87 5.15 17.09
N ARG A 61 5.89 5.50 18.38
CA ARG A 61 6.60 6.66 18.93
C ARG A 61 6.28 7.98 18.19
N TYR A 62 5.02 8.13 17.77
CA TYR A 62 4.54 9.28 17.04
C TYR A 62 3.85 10.27 17.98
N ASN A 63 4.25 11.54 17.93
CA ASN A 63 3.76 12.55 18.87
C ASN A 63 2.42 13.15 18.42
N VAL A 64 1.58 13.54 19.39
CA VAL A 64 0.30 14.20 19.11
C VAL A 64 0.50 15.52 18.36
N ASP A 65 1.52 16.30 18.70
CA ASP A 65 1.85 17.56 18.01
C ASP A 65 2.22 17.32 16.54
N GLU A 66 2.88 16.20 16.25
CA GLU A 66 3.25 15.80 14.90
C GLU A 66 2.00 15.39 14.09
N LEU A 67 1.09 14.63 14.70
CA LEU A 67 -0.21 14.30 14.12
C LEU A 67 -1.01 15.55 13.78
N ILE A 68 -1.13 16.50 14.70
CA ILE A 68 -1.85 17.76 14.49
C ILE A 68 -1.17 18.60 13.40
N SER A 69 0.17 18.62 13.36
CA SER A 69 0.93 19.30 12.31
C SER A 69 0.65 18.70 10.93
N GLN A 70 0.67 17.38 10.80
CA GLN A 70 0.35 16.69 9.54
C GLN A 70 -1.11 16.87 9.10
N LEU A 71 -2.05 16.90 10.05
CA LEU A 71 -3.46 17.20 9.76
C LEU A 71 -3.61 18.61 9.18
N ARG A 72 -2.94 19.61 9.77
CA ARG A 72 -2.94 20.99 9.25
C ARG A 72 -2.31 21.08 7.85
N LYS A 73 -1.23 20.34 7.58
CA LYS A 73 -0.62 20.26 6.24
C LYS A 73 -1.56 19.67 5.17
N LYS A 74 -2.65 19.02 5.58
CA LYS A 74 -3.70 18.45 4.72
C LYS A 74 -5.03 19.20 4.81
N ASP A 75 -4.96 20.46 5.23
CA ASP A 75 -6.12 21.34 5.38
C ASP A 75 -7.21 20.74 6.29
N VAL A 76 -6.79 20.08 7.38
CA VAL A 76 -7.67 19.60 8.44
C VAL A 76 -7.34 20.34 9.73
N PHE A 77 -8.22 21.27 10.09
CA PHE A 77 -8.08 22.09 11.30
C PHE A 77 -8.98 21.63 12.44
N HIS A 78 -10.12 21.00 12.11
CA HIS A 78 -11.04 20.45 13.11
C HIS A 78 -10.89 18.93 13.17
N LEU A 79 -10.44 18.42 14.32
CA LEU A 79 -10.29 16.98 14.53
C LEU A 79 -11.60 16.22 14.31
N SER A 80 -12.74 16.82 14.63
CA SER A 80 -14.07 16.23 14.43
C SER A 80 -14.40 15.90 12.98
N GLU A 81 -13.74 16.53 12.01
CA GLU A 81 -13.90 16.29 10.57
C GLU A 81 -13.17 15.03 10.11
N VAL A 82 -12.21 14.51 10.90
CA VAL A 82 -11.47 13.31 10.56
C VAL A 82 -12.31 12.08 10.83
N GLU A 83 -12.52 11.28 9.80
CA GLU A 83 -13.00 9.91 9.97
C GLU A 83 -11.86 8.98 10.37
N SER A 84 -10.76 9.04 9.64
CA SER A 84 -9.60 8.17 9.86
C SER A 84 -8.33 8.92 9.49
N ALA A 85 -7.30 8.73 10.31
CA ALA A 85 -5.93 9.08 9.94
C ALA A 85 -5.03 7.86 10.08
N ILE A 86 -4.32 7.53 9.00
CA ILE A 86 -3.41 6.40 8.87
C ILE A 86 -2.00 6.95 8.80
N LEU A 87 -1.12 6.51 9.70
CA LEU A 87 0.30 6.78 9.60
C LEU A 87 0.93 5.72 8.70
N GLU A 88 1.48 6.18 7.57
CA GLU A 88 2.14 5.34 6.58
C GLU A 88 3.55 4.95 7.03
N THR A 89 4.12 3.97 6.34
CA THR A 89 5.42 3.37 6.71
C THR A 89 6.59 4.34 6.58
N ASP A 90 6.45 5.35 5.73
CA ASP A 90 7.40 6.45 5.50
C ASP A 90 7.22 7.61 6.48
N GLY A 91 6.29 7.51 7.43
CA GLY A 91 5.96 8.56 8.39
C GLY A 91 5.02 9.65 7.85
N SER A 92 4.56 9.53 6.60
CA SER A 92 3.52 10.39 6.06
C SER A 92 2.15 10.03 6.67
N LEU A 93 1.24 11.00 6.70
CA LEU A 93 -0.12 10.77 7.15
C LEU A 93 -1.02 10.61 5.92
N SER A 94 -2.02 9.75 5.99
CA SER A 94 -3.17 9.68 5.08
C SER A 94 -4.41 10.01 5.88
N VAL A 95 -5.30 10.87 5.38
CA VAL A 95 -6.44 11.39 6.14
C VAL A 95 -7.69 11.29 5.29
N LEU A 96 -8.75 10.73 5.85
CA LEU A 96 -10.09 10.77 5.29
C LEU A 96 -10.97 11.68 6.12
N LYS A 97 -11.66 12.61 5.43
CA LYS A 97 -12.61 13.51 6.06
C LYS A 97 -14.02 12.90 6.00
N LYS A 98 -14.84 13.20 6.99
CA LYS A 98 -16.26 12.78 7.03
C LYS A 98 -17.09 13.33 5.88
N THR A 99 -16.71 14.49 5.35
CA THR A 99 -17.31 15.07 4.14
C THR A 99 -17.10 14.18 2.93
N ASP A 100 -15.92 13.56 2.81
CA ASP A 100 -15.59 12.66 1.70
C ASP A 100 -16.53 11.45 1.74
N LEU A 101 -16.85 10.95 2.94
CA LEU A 101 -17.85 9.89 3.11
C LEU A 101 -19.25 10.33 2.77
N SER A 102 -19.65 11.58 2.99
CA SER A 102 -21.01 12.02 2.65
C SER A 102 -21.29 11.89 1.14
N HIS A 103 -20.26 12.06 0.30
CA HIS A 103 -20.33 11.76 -1.13
C HIS A 103 -20.46 10.25 -1.44
N TYR A 104 -19.85 9.38 -0.62
CA TYR A 104 -20.01 7.92 -0.73
C TYR A 104 -21.31 7.39 -0.09
N SER A 105 -21.79 8.01 0.99
CA SER A 105 -22.88 7.57 1.87
C SER A 105 -24.25 7.94 1.32
N PHE A 106 -24.36 9.01 0.51
CA PHE A 106 -25.61 9.29 -0.23
C PHE A 106 -26.01 8.13 -1.16
N ARG A 107 -25.06 7.30 -1.62
CA ARG A 107 -25.35 6.07 -2.38
C ARG A 107 -25.75 4.87 -1.50
N ASN A 108 -25.62 4.95 -0.17
CA ASN A 108 -25.54 3.77 0.69
C ASN A 108 -26.47 3.77 1.94
N SER A 109 -27.48 4.64 1.99
CA SER A 109 -28.45 4.75 3.11
C SER A 109 -29.37 3.52 3.33
N LEU A 110 -29.05 2.33 2.81
CA LEU A 110 -29.95 1.16 2.87
C LEU A 110 -29.49 -0.02 3.73
N LYS A 111 -28.24 -0.12 4.23
CA LYS A 111 -27.85 -1.29 5.03
C LYS A 111 -26.89 -0.95 6.17
N GLY A 112 -27.46 -0.81 7.36
CA GLY A 112 -26.75 -0.63 8.62
C GLY A 112 -25.80 -1.79 8.92
N LYS A 113 -24.51 -1.50 8.84
CA LYS A 113 -23.38 -2.10 9.58
C LYS A 113 -22.22 -1.17 9.32
N ALA A 114 -21.44 -0.84 10.34
CA ALA A 114 -20.22 -0.02 10.24
C ALA A 114 -19.28 -0.66 9.19
N ALA A 115 -19.42 -0.23 7.94
CA ALA A 115 -18.68 -0.74 6.81
C ALA A 115 -17.37 0.02 6.83
N ARG A 116 -16.29 -0.67 7.22
CA ARG A 116 -14.90 -0.17 7.25
C ARG A 116 -14.66 0.81 6.10
N GLU A 117 -14.33 2.04 6.42
CA GLU A 117 -14.74 3.19 5.59
C GLU A 117 -13.83 3.50 4.41
N HIS A 118 -12.84 2.64 4.13
CA HIS A 118 -11.86 2.83 3.06
C HIS A 118 -11.61 1.52 2.31
N PRO A 119 -11.44 1.59 0.98
CA PRO A 119 -11.09 0.42 0.20
C PRO A 119 -9.67 -0.07 0.53
N GLN A 120 -9.54 -1.35 0.87
CA GLN A 120 -8.31 -1.98 1.34
C GLN A 120 -7.60 -2.70 0.20
N ILE A 121 -6.33 -2.38 -0.01
CA ILE A 121 -5.50 -3.10 -0.96
C ILE A 121 -5.15 -4.46 -0.36
N VAL A 122 -5.47 -5.55 -1.06
CA VAL A 122 -5.30 -6.94 -0.60
C VAL A 122 -4.24 -7.72 -1.38
N VAL A 123 -3.88 -7.23 -2.58
CA VAL A 123 -2.75 -7.75 -3.38
C VAL A 123 -1.99 -6.58 -3.98
N ILE A 124 -0.67 -6.60 -3.88
CA ILE A 124 0.24 -5.66 -4.57
C ILE A 124 1.35 -6.46 -5.23
N GLU A 125 1.55 -6.24 -6.52
CA GLU A 125 2.59 -6.86 -7.33
C GLU A 125 2.61 -8.40 -7.22
N GLY A 126 1.43 -9.01 -7.07
CA GLY A 126 1.25 -10.45 -6.88
C GLY A 126 1.54 -10.97 -5.48
N ASN A 127 1.82 -10.09 -4.52
CA ASN A 127 1.96 -10.43 -3.11
C ASN A 127 0.66 -10.15 -2.36
N ILE A 128 0.23 -11.11 -1.54
CA ILE A 128 -0.98 -10.97 -0.71
C ILE A 128 -0.65 -10.17 0.54
N LEU A 129 -1.48 -9.16 0.84
CA LEU A 129 -1.40 -8.36 2.07
C LEU A 129 -2.28 -8.97 3.16
N ASP A 130 -1.68 -9.84 3.97
CA ASP A 130 -2.35 -10.60 5.04
C ASP A 130 -3.03 -9.69 6.08
N PHE A 131 -2.38 -8.59 6.46
CA PHE A 131 -2.95 -7.62 7.39
C PHE A 131 -4.22 -6.99 6.82
N SER A 132 -4.18 -6.50 5.57
CA SER A 132 -5.35 -5.92 4.91
C SER A 132 -6.52 -6.88 4.86
N LEU A 133 -6.28 -8.17 4.56
CA LEU A 133 -7.30 -9.22 4.61
C LEU A 133 -7.91 -9.36 6.01
N LYS A 134 -7.07 -9.43 7.06
CA LYS A 134 -7.53 -9.49 8.46
C LYS A 134 -8.34 -8.25 8.84
N VAL A 135 -7.88 -7.07 8.45
CA VAL A 135 -8.57 -5.80 8.67
C VAL A 135 -9.96 -5.86 8.09
N ILE A 136 -10.16 -6.40 6.88
CA ILE A 136 -11.50 -6.60 6.27
C ILE A 136 -12.21 -7.89 6.69
N GLY A 137 -11.69 -8.63 7.67
CA GLY A 137 -12.29 -9.88 8.15
C GLY A 137 -12.40 -10.96 7.07
N LYS A 138 -11.48 -10.96 6.10
CA LYS A 138 -11.35 -11.97 5.05
C LYS A 138 -10.08 -12.79 5.28
N ASP A 139 -10.03 -13.96 4.65
CA ASP A 139 -8.87 -14.85 4.69
C ASP A 139 -8.32 -15.10 3.27
N LYS A 140 -7.16 -15.77 3.18
CA LYS A 140 -6.55 -16.13 1.89
C LYS A 140 -7.48 -16.98 1.02
N ARG A 141 -8.32 -17.83 1.63
CA ARG A 141 -9.28 -18.66 0.89
C ARG A 141 -10.34 -17.81 0.20
N TRP A 142 -10.88 -16.82 0.89
CA TRP A 142 -11.78 -15.84 0.29
C TRP A 142 -11.12 -15.14 -0.90
N LEU A 143 -9.86 -14.71 -0.75
CA LEU A 143 -9.13 -14.04 -1.81
C LEU A 143 -8.92 -14.97 -3.02
N THR A 144 -8.43 -16.19 -2.81
CA THR A 144 -8.23 -17.18 -3.88
C THR A 144 -9.51 -17.49 -4.64
N ARG A 145 -10.65 -17.63 -3.95
CA ARG A 145 -11.96 -17.84 -4.60
C ARG A 145 -12.37 -16.62 -5.43
N THR A 146 -12.16 -15.42 -4.90
CA THR A 146 -12.51 -14.17 -5.55
C THR A 146 -11.67 -13.95 -6.81
N LEU A 147 -10.37 -14.23 -6.75
CA LEU A 147 -9.47 -14.16 -7.91
C LEU A 147 -9.85 -15.16 -9.00
N ARG A 148 -10.11 -16.43 -8.63
CA ARG A 148 -10.56 -17.45 -9.59
C ARG A 148 -11.89 -17.09 -10.26
N LYS A 149 -12.83 -16.50 -9.51
CA LYS A 149 -14.11 -16.03 -10.06
C LYS A 149 -13.90 -14.92 -11.12
N ASN A 150 -12.84 -14.14 -10.99
CA ASN A 150 -12.46 -13.09 -11.94
C ASN A 150 -11.48 -13.59 -13.02
N GLY A 151 -11.34 -14.91 -13.21
CA GLY A 151 -10.47 -15.50 -14.25
C GLY A 151 -8.97 -15.39 -13.96
N ILE A 152 -8.58 -15.02 -12.74
CA ILE A 152 -7.16 -14.89 -12.36
C ILE A 152 -6.68 -16.16 -11.70
N GLU A 153 -5.83 -16.90 -12.40
CA GLU A 153 -5.22 -18.14 -11.91
C GLU A 153 -3.88 -17.92 -11.23
N ASN A 154 -3.12 -16.91 -11.69
CA ASN A 154 -1.79 -16.63 -11.19
C ASN A 154 -1.71 -15.25 -10.52
N LEU A 155 -1.32 -15.24 -9.24
CA LEU A 155 -1.08 -14.03 -8.46
C LEU A 155 -0.02 -13.13 -9.11
N SER A 156 1.00 -13.70 -9.76
CA SER A 156 2.06 -12.92 -10.42
C SER A 156 1.56 -12.09 -11.61
N ASN A 157 0.31 -12.24 -12.03
CA ASN A 157 -0.26 -11.40 -13.08
C ASN A 157 -0.96 -10.16 -12.51
N ILE A 158 -1.15 -10.08 -11.19
CA ILE A 158 -1.88 -8.99 -10.54
C ILE A 158 -0.91 -7.85 -10.23
N MET A 159 -1.22 -6.65 -10.70
CA MET A 159 -0.52 -5.43 -10.31
C MET A 159 -1.06 -4.93 -8.98
N VAL A 160 -2.38 -4.73 -8.87
CA VAL A 160 -3.05 -4.35 -7.63
C VAL A 160 -4.44 -4.97 -7.55
N ALA A 161 -4.87 -5.36 -6.35
CA ALA A 161 -6.26 -5.72 -6.09
C ALA A 161 -6.74 -5.06 -4.80
N GLN A 162 -7.95 -4.52 -4.84
CA GLN A 162 -8.53 -3.72 -3.77
C GLN A 162 -9.97 -4.18 -3.47
N VAL A 163 -10.36 -4.10 -2.21
CA VAL A 163 -11.72 -4.42 -1.75
C VAL A 163 -12.31 -3.19 -1.10
N ASP A 164 -13.42 -2.71 -1.63
CA ASP A 164 -14.10 -1.56 -1.04
C ASP A 164 -15.01 -1.95 0.14
N PRO A 165 -15.51 -0.96 0.90
CA PRO A 165 -16.40 -1.20 2.04
C PRO A 165 -17.71 -1.94 1.66
N LEU A 166 -18.13 -1.82 0.40
CA LEU A 166 -19.32 -2.47 -0.17
C LEU A 166 -19.05 -3.93 -0.55
N GLY A 167 -17.79 -4.35 -0.52
CA GLY A 167 -17.34 -5.66 -0.96
C GLY A 167 -17.12 -5.75 -2.47
N ASN A 168 -17.12 -4.62 -3.18
CA ASN A 168 -16.69 -4.60 -4.58
C ASN A 168 -15.20 -4.90 -4.65
N PHE A 169 -14.85 -5.76 -5.59
CA PHE A 169 -13.49 -6.21 -5.81
C PHE A 169 -12.97 -5.55 -7.08
N TYR A 170 -11.99 -4.66 -6.93
CA TYR A 170 -11.24 -4.08 -8.04
C TYR A 170 -9.96 -4.88 -8.25
N ILE A 171 -9.61 -5.13 -9.51
CA ILE A 171 -8.37 -5.80 -9.87
C ILE A 171 -7.77 -5.18 -11.12
N ASP A 172 -6.48 -4.93 -11.05
CA ASP A 172 -5.64 -4.52 -12.15
C ASP A 172 -4.55 -5.57 -12.36
N THR A 173 -4.31 -5.90 -13.62
CA THR A 173 -3.35 -6.95 -14.03
C THR A 173 -2.23 -6.32 -14.84
N ARG A 174 -1.04 -6.92 -14.81
CA ARG A 174 0.16 -6.44 -15.51
C ARG A 174 0.04 -6.39 -17.04
N THR A 175 -1.11 -6.77 -17.60
CA THR A 175 -1.38 -6.64 -19.02
C THR A 175 -1.97 -5.27 -19.25
N ASP A 176 -1.13 -4.30 -19.62
CA ASP A 176 -1.53 -2.97 -20.07
C ASP A 176 -2.25 -3.06 -21.42
N LEU A 177 -3.48 -3.56 -21.44
CA LEU A 177 -4.42 -3.19 -22.49
C LEU A 177 -5.03 -1.86 -22.06
N ILE A 178 -4.32 -0.78 -22.40
CA ILE A 178 -4.88 0.56 -22.44
C ILE A 178 -6.04 0.52 -23.44
N SER A 179 -7.26 0.28 -22.97
CA SER A 179 -8.47 0.76 -23.63
C SER A 179 -8.90 2.03 -22.90
N PHE A 180 -8.34 3.17 -23.34
CA PHE A 180 -9.04 4.44 -23.15
C PHE A 180 -10.36 4.35 -23.91
N THR A 181 -11.46 4.01 -23.24
CA THR A 181 -12.77 4.49 -23.69
C THR A 181 -13.02 5.81 -22.99
N SER A 182 -12.43 6.87 -23.55
CA SER A 182 -12.99 8.21 -23.41
C SER A 182 -14.35 8.20 -24.07
N ASN A 183 -15.42 8.07 -23.28
CA ASN A 183 -16.74 8.42 -23.77
C ASN A 183 -16.87 9.95 -23.69
N GLU A 184 -16.84 10.58 -24.86
CA GLU A 184 -17.59 11.80 -25.13
C GLU A 184 -19.10 11.55 -24.94
#